data_AF-A0A4Y2IY34-F1
#
_entry.id   AF-A0A4Y2IY34-F1
#
_cell.length_a   1.000
_cell.length_b   1.000
_cell.length_c   1.000
_cell.angle_alpha   90.00
_cell.angle_beta   90.00
_cell.angle_gamma   90.00
#
_symmetry.space_group_name_H-M   'P 1'
#
loop_
_entity.id
_entity.type
_entity.pdbx_description
1 polymer ?
#
loop_
_entity_poly.entity_id
_entity_poly.type
_entity_poly.pdbx_seq_one_letter_code
_entity_poly.pdbx_strand_id
1 'polypeptide(L)'
;MESTGISSVRHNIAFQWNLKKKEISRHSFQDHRIEPERLVRSNTYRLKDIKDMFFFLELDDHSWLYIKGHSRWSFQLTYAFAVVKDRAFSVKRFKKLEFLKRLDLSYLGGEEEIAYHCMILAQPAVVSKGAEPDLQDIDDEKLKQRYVEFEGTVDSDHRFDGEIPDFTVDMAKQMMPKYKNTNRVLKILALEYLMKNLTAQNLSGVLEIAVDEGITVLQKQCVDFLTSKCTVSLA
;
A
#
# COMPACT_ATOMS: atom_id res chain seq x y z
N MET A 1 -10.05 45.22 -6.50
CA MET A 1 -10.05 44.29 -5.35
C MET A 1 -9.93 42.90 -5.95
N GLU A 2 -8.70 42.49 -6.22
CA GLU A 2 -8.40 41.24 -6.93
C GLU A 2 -8.33 40.10 -5.93
N SER A 3 -9.22 39.12 -6.12
CA SER A 3 -9.19 37.83 -5.45
C SER A 3 -7.86 37.15 -5.81
N THR A 4 -6.91 37.11 -4.87
CA THR A 4 -5.76 36.22 -4.93
C THR A 4 -6.28 34.80 -4.72
N GLY A 5 -6.71 34.18 -5.82
CA GLY A 5 -7.05 32.77 -5.85
C GLY A 5 -5.81 31.97 -5.49
N ILE A 6 -5.69 31.57 -4.23
CA ILE A 6 -4.70 30.58 -3.80
C ILE A 6 -5.09 29.27 -4.49
N SER A 7 -4.48 29.00 -5.64
CA SER A 7 -4.50 27.69 -6.24
C SER A 7 -3.64 26.78 -5.36
N SER A 8 -4.29 26.08 -4.43
CA SER A 8 -3.62 25.03 -3.66
C SER A 8 -3.32 23.88 -4.62
N VAL A 9 -2.09 23.83 -5.12
CA VAL A 9 -1.62 22.74 -5.96
C VAL A 9 -1.53 21.48 -5.09
N ARG A 10 -2.18 20.41 -5.55
CA ARG A 10 -2.14 19.09 -4.91
C ARG A 10 -1.38 18.13 -5.80
N HIS A 11 -0.53 17.30 -5.19
CA HIS A 11 0.26 16.29 -5.88
C HIS A 11 -0.16 14.90 -5.39
N ASN A 12 -0.52 14.03 -6.34
CA ASN A 12 -0.71 12.61 -6.09
C ASN A 12 0.58 11.88 -6.47
N ILE A 13 1.13 11.13 -5.54
CA ILE A 13 2.42 10.46 -5.67
C ILE A 13 2.19 8.97 -5.44
N ALA A 14 2.22 8.19 -6.53
CA ALA A 14 2.24 6.74 -6.45
C ALA A 14 3.63 6.27 -6.06
N PHE A 15 3.74 5.48 -4.99
CA PHE A 15 5.04 5.13 -4.42
C PHE A 15 5.12 3.63 -4.12
N GLN A 16 6.31 3.05 -4.35
CA GLN A 16 6.62 1.67 -4.01
C GLN A 16 7.90 1.60 -3.19
N TRP A 17 7.83 0.94 -2.03
CA TRP A 17 8.95 0.66 -1.14
C TRP A 17 9.14 -0.85 -0.97
N ASN A 18 10.29 -1.38 -1.37
CA ASN A 18 10.59 -2.80 -1.19
C ASN A 18 11.50 -3.00 0.03
N LEU A 19 11.16 -3.99 0.86
CA LEU A 19 11.94 -4.43 2.00
C LEU A 19 11.99 -5.96 2.04
N LYS A 20 13.07 -6.52 2.57
CA LYS A 20 13.08 -7.93 2.99
C LYS A 20 12.52 -8.07 4.39
N LYS A 21 11.86 -9.19 4.71
CA LYS A 21 11.38 -9.48 6.08
C LYS A 21 12.47 -9.26 7.13
N LYS A 22 13.69 -9.74 6.88
CA LYS A 22 14.80 -9.56 7.82
C LYS A 22 15.13 -8.10 8.10
N GLU A 23 14.87 -7.17 7.19
CA GLU A 23 15.11 -5.73 7.42
C GLU A 23 14.05 -5.13 8.34
N ILE A 24 12.86 -5.72 8.35
CA ILE A 24 11.81 -5.41 9.31
C ILE A 24 12.13 -6.06 10.67
N SER A 25 12.58 -7.32 10.68
CA SER A 25 12.83 -8.10 11.89
C SER A 25 14.21 -7.87 12.54
N ARG A 26 15.24 -7.38 11.82
CA ARG A 26 16.61 -7.18 12.34
C ARG A 26 16.66 -6.19 13.51
N HIS A 27 15.65 -5.34 13.63
CA HIS A 27 15.50 -4.43 14.76
C HIS A 27 14.91 -5.11 16.02
N SER A 28 14.65 -6.43 16.00
CA SER A 28 14.09 -7.16 17.14
C SER A 28 15.12 -7.75 18.12
N PHE A 29 16.42 -7.73 17.81
CA PHE A 29 17.45 -8.51 18.53
C PHE A 29 18.54 -7.69 19.23
N GLN A 30 18.29 -6.43 19.61
CA GLN A 30 19.17 -5.72 20.54
C GLN A 30 18.39 -4.98 21.64
N ASP A 31 18.78 -5.34 22.86
CA ASP A 31 18.65 -4.69 24.16
C ASP A 31 17.29 -4.49 24.86
N HIS A 32 17.26 -4.93 26.13
CA HIS A 32 16.18 -4.83 27.10
C HIS A 32 16.02 -3.40 27.69
N ARG A 33 16.06 -2.38 26.85
CA ARG A 33 15.74 -1.01 27.28
C ARG A 33 14.41 -0.60 26.68
N ILE A 34 13.63 0.14 27.46
CA ILE A 34 12.34 0.70 27.11
C ILE A 34 12.57 1.68 25.95
N GLU A 35 12.61 1.17 24.72
CA GLU A 35 12.78 1.98 23.53
C GLU A 35 11.41 2.45 23.00
N PRO A 36 11.34 3.68 22.46
CA PRO A 36 10.15 4.17 21.76
C PRO A 36 9.77 3.20 20.63
N GLU A 37 8.48 3.20 20.25
CA GLU A 37 7.91 2.38 19.17
C GLU A 37 8.94 2.12 18.05
N ARG A 38 9.28 0.85 17.82
CA ARG A 38 10.34 0.48 16.87
C ARG A 38 9.82 0.77 15.46
N LEU A 39 10.49 1.68 14.77
CA LEU A 39 10.10 2.14 13.45
C LEU A 39 11.19 1.80 12.42
N VAL A 40 10.84 1.04 11.40
CA VAL A 40 11.67 0.88 10.20
C VAL A 40 11.44 2.10 9.33
N ARG A 41 12.51 2.81 8.97
CA ARG A 41 12.42 4.03 8.17
C ARG A 41 12.99 3.80 6.76
N SER A 42 12.31 4.34 5.75
CA SER A 42 12.84 4.39 4.38
C SER A 42 13.86 5.53 4.20
N ASN A 43 14.47 5.64 3.03
CA ASN A 43 15.27 6.82 2.70
C ASN A 43 14.39 8.08 2.66
N THR A 44 15.02 9.25 2.77
CA THR A 44 14.33 10.52 2.49
C THR A 44 14.19 10.71 0.98
N TYR A 45 12.96 10.91 0.53
CA TYR A 45 12.63 11.16 -0.88
C TYR A 45 12.36 12.62 -1.13
N ARG A 46 12.76 13.09 -2.31
CA ARG A 46 12.50 14.43 -2.83
C ARG A 46 11.94 14.34 -4.23
N LEU A 47 10.93 15.14 -4.57
CA LEU A 47 10.52 15.29 -5.96
C LEU A 47 11.49 16.19 -6.70
N LYS A 48 11.90 15.76 -7.89
CA LYS A 48 12.86 16.47 -8.74
C LYS A 48 12.47 17.93 -8.99
N ASP A 49 11.19 18.17 -9.25
CA ASP A 49 10.68 19.49 -9.64
C ASP A 49 10.24 20.37 -8.45
N ILE A 50 10.22 19.83 -7.23
CA ILE A 50 9.73 20.53 -6.04
C ILE A 50 10.79 20.50 -4.95
N LYS A 51 11.60 21.56 -4.91
CA LYS A 51 12.82 21.62 -4.08
C LYS A 51 12.59 21.38 -2.60
N ASP A 52 11.45 21.81 -2.05
CA ASP A 52 11.18 21.80 -0.60
C ASP A 52 10.23 20.68 -0.17
N MET A 53 9.88 19.76 -1.08
CA MET A 53 8.97 18.66 -0.77
C MET A 53 9.75 17.39 -0.47
N PHE A 54 9.93 17.13 0.82
CA PHE A 54 10.62 15.95 1.34
C PHE A 54 9.69 15.10 2.18
N PHE A 55 9.74 13.78 1.97
CA PHE A 55 9.01 12.82 2.78
C PHE A 55 9.79 11.52 2.92
N PHE A 56 9.42 10.73 3.92
CA PHE A 56 9.86 9.36 4.09
C PHE A 56 8.70 8.53 4.66
N LEU A 57 8.87 7.22 4.59
CA LEU A 57 7.91 6.24 5.09
C LEU A 57 8.46 5.60 6.35
N GLU A 58 7.58 5.30 7.28
CA GLU A 58 7.88 4.53 8.49
C GLU A 58 6.93 3.33 8.59
N LEU A 59 7.46 2.21 9.06
CA LEU A 59 6.70 1.03 9.43
C LEU A 59 6.88 0.75 10.92
N ASP A 60 5.79 0.53 11.63
CA ASP A 60 5.86 0.06 13.02
C ASP A 60 6.00 -1.47 13.12
N ASP A 61 6.13 -1.96 14.36
CA ASP A 61 6.17 -3.39 14.69
C ASP A 61 4.94 -4.18 14.20
N HIS A 62 3.84 -3.48 13.94
CA HIS A 62 2.58 -4.02 13.45
C HIS A 62 2.48 -4.03 11.92
N SER A 63 3.56 -3.63 11.24
CA SER A 63 3.63 -3.39 9.79
C SER A 63 2.65 -2.32 9.30
N TRP A 64 2.28 -1.37 10.17
CA TRP A 64 1.49 -0.23 9.74
C TRP A 64 2.37 0.83 9.10
N LEU A 65 1.93 1.31 7.93
CA LEU A 65 2.66 2.30 7.14
C LEU A 65 2.23 3.72 7.51
N TYR A 66 3.22 4.57 7.73
CA TYR A 66 3.06 5.99 8.00
C TYR A 66 3.90 6.80 7.02
N ILE A 67 3.49 8.04 6.79
CA ILE A 67 4.25 9.04 6.07
C ILE A 67 4.60 10.19 6.99
N LYS A 68 5.84 10.63 6.93
CA LYS A 68 6.32 11.86 7.58
C LYS A 68 7.07 12.68 6.55
N GLY A 69 7.09 13.99 6.76
CA GLY A 69 7.77 14.90 5.84
C GLY A 69 7.91 16.30 6.41
N HIS A 70 8.39 17.20 5.57
CA HIS A 70 8.69 18.57 5.94
C HIS A 70 7.45 19.38 6.33
N SER A 71 7.55 20.27 7.33
CA SER A 71 6.43 21.06 7.89
C SER A 71 5.72 21.97 6.89
N ARG A 72 6.40 22.37 5.81
CA ARG A 72 5.84 23.15 4.70
C ARG A 72 4.81 22.37 3.87
N TRP A 73 4.75 21.06 4.03
CA TRP A 73 3.87 20.17 3.28
C TRP A 73 3.04 19.32 4.22
N SER A 74 1.76 19.19 3.89
CA SER A 74 0.87 18.20 4.48
C SER A 74 0.89 16.96 3.60
N PHE A 75 1.28 15.83 4.19
CA PHE A 75 1.29 14.53 3.53
C PHE A 75 0.20 13.64 4.10
N GLN A 76 -0.54 12.98 3.21
CA GLN A 76 -1.58 12.03 3.59
C GLN A 76 -1.45 10.77 2.76
N LEU A 77 -1.45 9.61 3.41
CA LEU A 77 -1.67 8.34 2.71
C LEU A 77 -3.15 8.26 2.33
N THR A 78 -3.42 8.28 1.02
CA THR A 78 -4.77 8.05 0.49
C THR A 78 -5.13 6.58 0.62
N TYR A 79 -4.17 5.70 0.35
CA TYR A 79 -4.23 4.28 0.67
C TYR A 79 -2.81 3.68 0.69
N ALA A 80 -2.66 2.49 1.28
CA ALA A 80 -1.44 1.68 1.24
C ALA A 80 -1.75 0.20 1.45
N PHE A 81 -0.94 -0.68 0.86
CA PHE A 81 -0.98 -2.13 1.02
C PHE A 81 0.40 -2.73 0.75
N ALA A 82 0.62 -3.95 1.22
CA ALA A 82 1.81 -4.73 0.91
C ALA A 82 1.47 -5.84 -0.09
N VAL A 83 2.39 -6.14 -1.00
CA VAL A 83 2.37 -7.30 -1.87
C VAL A 83 3.51 -8.22 -1.47
N VAL A 84 3.19 -9.50 -1.24
CA VAL A 84 4.17 -10.56 -1.01
C VAL A 84 3.85 -11.70 -1.95
N LYS A 85 4.81 -12.03 -2.83
CA LYS A 85 4.58 -12.94 -3.95
C LYS A 85 3.38 -12.48 -4.79
N ASP A 86 2.27 -13.22 -4.75
CA ASP A 86 1.04 -12.96 -5.51
C ASP A 86 -0.17 -12.64 -4.61
N ARG A 87 0.09 -12.19 -3.38
CA ARG A 87 -0.94 -11.88 -2.37
C ARG A 87 -0.80 -10.44 -1.91
N ALA A 88 -1.93 -9.78 -1.64
CA ALA A 88 -1.96 -8.42 -1.10
C ALA A 88 -2.50 -8.38 0.33
N PHE A 89 -1.95 -7.48 1.12
CA PHE A 89 -2.20 -7.37 2.55
C PHE A 89 -2.39 -5.91 2.98
N SER A 90 -3.30 -5.70 3.92
CA SER A 90 -3.51 -4.41 4.56
C SER A 90 -2.33 -4.07 5.47
N VAL A 91 -1.82 -2.85 5.29
CA VAL A 91 -0.78 -2.22 6.12
C VAL A 91 -1.30 -0.95 6.81
N LYS A 92 -2.62 -0.73 6.78
CA LYS A 92 -3.40 0.26 7.52
C LYS A 92 -4.86 0.14 7.07
N ARG A 93 -5.79 0.55 7.90
CA ARG A 93 -7.21 0.50 7.58
C ARG A 93 -7.56 1.62 6.60
N PHE A 94 -7.83 1.25 5.35
CA PHE A 94 -8.40 2.11 4.33
C PHE A 94 -9.71 1.50 3.84
N LYS A 95 -10.77 2.29 3.78
CA LYS A 95 -12.10 1.82 3.34
C LYS A 95 -12.03 1.12 1.98
N LYS A 96 -11.24 1.67 1.05
CA LYS A 96 -11.05 1.13 -0.29
C LYS A 96 -10.37 -0.25 -0.32
N LEU A 97 -9.66 -0.63 0.73
CA LEU A 97 -8.87 -1.85 0.83
C LEU A 97 -9.28 -2.72 2.03
N GLU A 98 -10.51 -2.53 2.55
CA GLU A 98 -11.01 -3.26 3.71
C GLU A 98 -11.16 -4.77 3.46
N PHE A 99 -11.18 -5.18 2.18
CA PHE A 99 -11.21 -6.57 1.78
C PHE A 99 -9.88 -7.30 2.00
N LEU A 100 -8.77 -6.57 2.17
CA LEU A 100 -7.45 -7.16 2.38
C LEU A 100 -7.30 -7.69 3.80
N LYS A 101 -6.66 -8.87 3.93
CA LYS A 101 -6.24 -9.41 5.22
C LYS A 101 -5.02 -8.64 5.73
N ARG A 102 -4.83 -8.60 7.06
CA ARG A 102 -3.62 -8.03 7.66
C ARG A 102 -2.40 -8.87 7.28
N LEU A 103 -1.27 -8.21 7.03
CA LEU A 103 0.01 -8.90 6.84
C LEU A 103 0.46 -9.55 8.14
N ASP A 104 0.74 -10.86 8.10
CA ASP A 104 1.36 -11.58 9.20
C ASP A 104 2.79 -11.97 8.82
N LEU A 105 3.76 -11.25 9.40
CA LEU A 105 5.17 -11.47 9.13
C LEU A 105 5.68 -12.81 9.67
N SER A 106 5.00 -13.45 10.62
CA SER A 106 5.49 -14.68 11.27
C SER A 106 5.68 -15.82 10.27
N TYR A 107 4.82 -15.92 9.27
CA TYR A 107 4.86 -16.97 8.23
C TYR A 107 5.87 -16.73 7.10
N LEU A 108 6.47 -15.54 7.02
CA LEU A 108 7.37 -15.19 5.93
C LEU A 108 8.81 -15.66 6.16
N GLY A 109 9.53 -15.99 5.10
CA GLY A 109 10.97 -16.25 5.17
C GLY A 109 11.77 -14.97 5.42
N GLY A 110 12.95 -15.05 6.06
CA GLY A 110 13.79 -13.86 6.32
C GLY A 110 14.21 -13.08 5.06
N GLU A 111 14.44 -13.77 3.94
CA GLU A 111 14.81 -13.16 2.66
C GLU A 111 13.60 -12.77 1.79
N GLU A 112 12.38 -13.02 2.27
CA GLU A 112 11.18 -12.75 1.49
C GLU A 112 10.99 -11.24 1.29
N GLU A 113 10.82 -10.84 0.03
CA GLU A 113 10.61 -9.45 -0.36
C GLU A 113 9.13 -9.06 -0.19
N ILE A 114 8.93 -7.90 0.41
CA ILE A 114 7.64 -7.30 0.70
C ILE A 114 7.64 -5.94 -0.01
N ALA A 115 6.77 -5.78 -1.00
CA ALA A 115 6.60 -4.54 -1.74
C ALA A 115 5.43 -3.74 -1.15
N TYR A 116 5.72 -2.61 -0.51
CA TYR A 116 4.72 -1.69 0.01
C TYR A 116 4.33 -0.70 -1.09
N HIS A 117 3.08 -0.71 -1.51
CA HIS A 117 2.52 0.21 -2.49
C HIS A 117 1.63 1.24 -1.77
N CYS A 118 1.78 2.52 -2.07
CA CYS A 118 0.92 3.56 -1.53
C CYS A 118 0.66 4.69 -2.51
N MET A 119 -0.44 5.40 -2.28
CA MET A 119 -0.75 6.68 -2.91
C MET A 119 -0.66 7.75 -1.84
N ILE A 120 0.17 8.75 -2.08
CA ILE A 120 0.42 9.88 -1.18
C ILE A 120 -0.17 11.13 -1.82
N LEU A 121 -1.06 11.79 -1.08
CA LEU A 121 -1.49 13.15 -1.38
C LEU A 121 -0.56 14.12 -0.64
N ALA A 122 0.12 14.98 -1.39
CA ALA A 122 0.92 16.08 -0.87
C ALA A 122 0.28 17.43 -1.25
N GLN A 123 0.16 18.31 -0.27
CA GLN A 123 -0.33 19.68 -0.48
C GLN A 123 0.42 20.66 0.43
N PRO A 124 0.56 21.94 0.04
CA PRO A 124 1.16 22.94 0.90
C PRO A 124 0.45 22.99 2.27
N ALA A 125 1.22 22.99 3.35
CA ALA A 125 0.65 23.15 4.68
C ALA A 125 0.10 24.59 4.83
N VAL A 126 -1.12 24.72 5.35
CA VAL A 126 -1.66 26.04 5.69
C VAL A 126 -0.93 26.51 6.94
N VAL A 127 0.05 27.40 6.75
CA VAL A 127 0.76 28.02 7.87
C VAL A 127 -0.21 28.99 8.54
N SER A 128 -0.78 28.57 9.67
CA SER A 128 -1.44 29.49 10.60
C SER A 128 -0.41 30.54 11.03
N LYS A 129 -0.64 31.81 10.71
CA LYS A 129 0.13 32.94 11.25
C LYS A 129 -0.11 33.02 12.76
N GLY A 130 0.59 32.22 13.57
CA GLY A 130 0.46 32.30 15.03
C GLY A 130 0.86 31.08 15.85
N ALA A 131 1.33 29.99 15.24
CA ALA A 131 1.94 28.90 15.98
C ALA A 131 3.36 28.69 15.48
N GLU A 132 4.35 28.92 16.34
CA GLU A 132 5.72 28.47 16.10
C GLU A 132 5.70 26.96 15.84
N PRO A 133 6.18 26.48 14.69
CA PRO A 133 6.34 25.06 14.47
C PRO A 133 7.59 24.61 15.21
N ASP A 134 7.39 23.95 16.35
CA ASP A 134 8.45 23.29 17.12
C ASP A 134 8.83 21.97 16.44
N LEU A 135 9.49 22.10 15.29
CA LEU A 135 10.43 21.15 14.73
C LEU A 135 11.51 22.02 14.12
N GLN A 136 12.59 22.19 14.88
CA GLN A 136 13.84 22.77 14.40
C GLN A 136 14.05 22.35 12.95
N ASP A 137 14.29 23.35 12.10
CA ASP A 137 14.84 23.17 10.77
C ASP A 137 15.69 21.92 10.79
N ILE A 138 15.32 20.93 9.98
CA ILE A 138 16.20 19.80 9.72
C ILE A 138 17.42 20.48 9.11
N ASP A 139 18.41 20.71 9.98
CA ASP A 139 19.62 21.47 9.71
C ASP A 139 20.29 20.74 8.53
N ASP A 140 20.09 21.28 7.32
CA ASP A 140 20.54 20.68 6.05
C ASP A 140 22.04 20.39 6.08
N GLU A 141 22.78 21.05 6.99
CA GLU A 141 24.21 20.82 7.22
C GLU A 141 24.55 19.61 8.13
N LYS A 142 23.63 19.13 8.98
CA LYS A 142 23.92 18.02 9.93
C LYS A 142 23.54 16.63 9.42
N LEU A 143 22.81 16.53 8.33
CA LEU A 143 22.45 15.24 7.75
C LEU A 143 23.23 15.01 6.46
N LYS A 144 24.26 14.16 6.54
CA LYS A 144 24.70 13.33 5.41
C LYS A 144 23.58 12.35 4.99
N GLN A 145 22.33 12.82 4.89
CA GLN A 145 21.20 12.03 4.44
C GLN A 145 21.36 11.82 2.94
N ARG A 146 21.33 10.55 2.55
CA ARG A 146 21.26 10.17 1.14
C ARG A 146 19.82 10.40 0.70
N TYR A 147 19.58 11.50 0.00
CA TYR A 147 18.31 11.74 -0.66
C TYR A 147 18.22 10.86 -1.92
N VAL A 148 17.01 10.39 -2.21
CA VAL A 148 16.70 9.74 -3.49
C VAL A 148 15.74 10.65 -4.25
N GLU A 149 16.12 11.01 -5.47
CA GLU A 149 15.22 11.71 -6.39
C GLU A 149 14.09 10.76 -6.79
N PHE A 150 12.87 11.13 -6.42
CA PHE A 150 11.67 10.46 -6.85
C PHE A 150 11.17 11.11 -8.14
N GLU A 151 11.32 10.41 -9.25
CA GLU A 151 10.61 10.70 -10.48
C GLU A 151 9.29 9.93 -10.47
N GLY A 152 8.17 10.65 -10.43
CA GLY A 152 6.87 10.03 -10.63
C GLY A 152 6.86 9.34 -12.00
N THR A 153 6.71 8.03 -12.03
CA THR A 153 6.79 7.29 -13.29
C THR A 153 5.48 7.45 -14.05
N VAL A 154 5.47 8.32 -15.04
CA VAL A 154 4.54 8.28 -16.18
C VAL A 154 5.29 7.74 -17.39
N ASP A 155 5.86 6.52 -17.28
CA ASP A 155 6.22 5.77 -18.49
C ASP A 155 6.53 4.30 -18.19
N SER A 156 5.51 3.45 -18.34
CA SER A 156 5.57 2.10 -18.91
C SER A 156 4.16 1.53 -18.83
N ASP A 157 3.65 0.94 -19.91
CA ASP A 157 2.30 0.35 -20.03
C ASP A 157 1.96 -0.73 -18.97
N HIS A 158 2.89 -1.05 -18.07
CA HIS A 158 2.80 -2.13 -17.09
C HIS A 158 3.19 -1.74 -15.65
N ARG A 159 3.58 -0.48 -15.36
CA ARG A 159 3.80 0.00 -13.98
C ARG A 159 2.49 0.40 -13.32
N PHE A 160 2.41 0.19 -12.00
CA PHE A 160 1.21 0.54 -11.24
C PHE A 160 1.26 2.06 -11.04
N ASP A 161 0.35 2.75 -11.71
CA ASP A 161 0.20 4.22 -11.68
C ASP A 161 -0.36 4.75 -10.36
N GLY A 162 -0.75 3.85 -9.44
CA GLY A 162 -1.35 4.22 -8.18
C GLY A 162 -2.84 4.55 -8.29
N GLU A 163 -3.52 4.19 -9.38
CA GLU A 163 -4.97 4.22 -9.39
C GLU A 163 -5.53 2.85 -8.99
N ILE A 164 -6.38 2.84 -7.96
CA ILE A 164 -7.15 1.65 -7.58
C ILE A 164 -8.60 1.97 -7.92
N PRO A 165 -9.33 1.11 -8.64
CA PRO A 165 -10.75 1.30 -8.87
C PRO A 165 -11.56 0.92 -7.62
N ASP A 166 -12.82 1.35 -7.57
CA ASP A 166 -13.77 0.77 -6.61
C ASP A 166 -14.23 -0.58 -7.16
N PHE A 167 -13.68 -1.66 -6.61
CA PHE A 167 -13.90 -3.00 -7.13
C PHE A 167 -15.37 -3.44 -7.01
N THR A 168 -15.87 -4.05 -8.08
CA THR A 168 -17.05 -4.90 -8.10
C THR A 168 -16.64 -6.33 -8.43
N VAL A 169 -17.50 -7.31 -8.14
CA VAL A 169 -17.23 -8.72 -8.49
C VAL A 169 -17.05 -8.87 -10.00
N ASP A 170 -17.91 -8.27 -10.82
CA ASP A 170 -17.82 -8.37 -12.27
C ASP A 170 -16.55 -7.72 -12.83
N MET A 171 -16.16 -6.55 -12.31
CA MET A 171 -14.92 -5.89 -12.69
C MET A 171 -13.70 -6.75 -12.31
N ALA A 172 -13.68 -7.29 -11.10
CA ALA A 172 -12.59 -8.15 -10.65
C ALA A 172 -12.49 -9.44 -11.48
N LYS A 173 -13.64 -10.04 -11.85
CA LYS A 173 -13.72 -11.18 -12.78
C LYS A 173 -13.13 -10.83 -14.15
N GLN A 174 -13.50 -9.69 -14.73
CA GLN A 174 -13.01 -9.23 -16.05
C GLN A 174 -11.50 -8.96 -16.07
N MET A 175 -10.89 -8.67 -14.91
CA MET A 175 -9.44 -8.48 -14.80
C MET A 175 -8.65 -9.78 -14.76
N MET A 176 -9.28 -10.93 -14.52
CA MET A 176 -8.58 -12.22 -14.39
C MET A 176 -8.08 -12.79 -15.71
N PRO A 177 -8.87 -12.85 -16.81
CA PRO A 177 -8.47 -13.47 -18.07
C PRO A 177 -7.05 -13.12 -18.53
N LYS A 178 -6.27 -14.14 -18.89
CA LYS A 178 -4.81 -14.14 -19.20
C LYS A 178 -4.23 -12.78 -19.58
N TYR A 179 -3.83 -12.03 -18.56
CA TYR A 179 -2.80 -10.97 -18.48
C TYR A 179 -2.38 -10.22 -19.77
N LYS A 180 -3.30 -9.83 -20.65
CA LYS A 180 -3.00 -8.89 -21.72
C LYS A 180 -3.56 -7.54 -21.32
N ASN A 181 -2.66 -6.69 -20.82
CA ASN A 181 -2.83 -5.24 -20.60
C ASN A 181 -3.26 -4.76 -19.20
N THR A 182 -3.61 -5.62 -18.24
CA THR A 182 -3.86 -5.16 -16.86
C THR A 182 -2.62 -5.28 -15.98
N ASN A 183 -2.35 -4.23 -15.22
CA ASN A 183 -1.28 -4.19 -14.23
C ASN A 183 -1.34 -5.38 -13.25
N ARG A 184 -0.19 -6.02 -12.98
CA ARG A 184 -0.08 -7.17 -12.07
C ARG A 184 -0.61 -6.86 -10.66
N VAL A 185 -0.32 -5.68 -10.13
CA VAL A 185 -0.73 -5.26 -8.79
C VAL A 185 -2.25 -5.15 -8.71
N LEU A 186 -2.89 -4.56 -9.72
CA LEU A 186 -4.36 -4.48 -9.81
C LEU A 186 -5.00 -5.86 -9.87
N LYS A 187 -4.39 -6.80 -10.59
CA LYS A 187 -4.89 -8.19 -10.62
C LYS A 187 -4.77 -8.89 -9.27
N ILE A 188 -3.68 -8.67 -8.53
CA ILE A 188 -3.54 -9.19 -7.16
C ILE A 188 -4.66 -8.61 -6.26
N LEU A 189 -4.93 -7.31 -6.36
CA LEU A 189 -6.02 -6.69 -5.59
C LEU A 189 -7.40 -7.23 -5.98
N ALA A 190 -7.66 -7.39 -7.28
CA ALA A 190 -8.89 -8.00 -7.78
C ALA A 190 -9.07 -9.44 -7.28
N LEU A 191 -7.99 -10.23 -7.25
CA LEU A 191 -7.98 -11.58 -6.71
C LEU A 191 -8.37 -11.59 -5.21
N GLU A 192 -7.74 -10.75 -4.39
CA GLU A 192 -8.10 -10.65 -2.96
C GLU A 192 -9.56 -10.21 -2.77
N TYR A 193 -10.04 -9.30 -3.62
CA TYR A 193 -11.43 -8.85 -3.59
C TYR A 193 -12.40 -10.00 -3.89
N LEU A 194 -12.14 -10.81 -4.91
CA LEU A 194 -12.95 -11.99 -5.23
C LEU A 194 -12.96 -12.99 -4.08
N MET A 195 -11.78 -13.30 -3.51
CA MET A 195 -11.66 -14.23 -2.38
C MET A 195 -12.48 -13.77 -1.16
N LYS A 196 -12.54 -12.46 -0.90
CA LYS A 196 -13.26 -11.90 0.24
C LYS A 196 -14.77 -11.80 0.02
N ASN A 197 -15.21 -11.61 -1.22
CA ASN A 197 -16.60 -11.33 -1.59
C ASN A 197 -17.30 -12.51 -2.28
N LEU A 198 -16.87 -13.74 -2.01
CA LEU A 198 -17.59 -14.93 -2.44
C LEU A 198 -18.99 -14.99 -1.82
N THR A 199 -19.98 -15.26 -2.66
CA THR A 199 -21.38 -15.47 -2.30
C THR A 199 -21.92 -16.66 -3.06
N ALA A 200 -23.04 -17.24 -2.60
CA ALA A 200 -23.68 -18.34 -3.33
C ALA A 200 -24.07 -17.96 -4.77
N GLN A 201 -24.40 -16.69 -5.02
CA GLN A 201 -24.79 -16.18 -6.33
C GLN A 201 -23.61 -16.06 -7.30
N ASN A 202 -22.43 -15.64 -6.82
CA ASN A 202 -21.27 -15.42 -7.69
C ASN A 202 -20.29 -16.59 -7.73
N LEU A 203 -20.41 -17.57 -6.82
CA LEU A 203 -19.47 -18.67 -6.64
C LEU A 203 -19.17 -19.41 -7.94
N SER A 204 -20.20 -19.81 -8.70
CA SER A 204 -20.03 -20.58 -9.94
C SER A 204 -19.13 -19.83 -10.92
N GLY A 205 -19.43 -18.55 -11.17
CA GLY A 205 -18.65 -17.76 -12.12
C GLY A 205 -17.26 -17.37 -11.61
N VAL A 206 -17.04 -17.34 -10.29
CA VAL A 206 -15.69 -17.14 -9.73
C VAL A 206 -14.87 -18.43 -9.81
N LEU A 207 -15.49 -19.58 -9.57
CA LEU A 207 -14.84 -20.90 -9.70
C LEU A 207 -14.46 -21.20 -11.15
N GLU A 208 -15.35 -20.91 -12.10
CA GLU A 208 -15.08 -21.05 -13.54
C GLU A 208 -13.81 -20.29 -13.93
N ILE A 209 -13.73 -19.01 -13.59
CA ILE A 209 -12.53 -18.19 -13.84
C ILE A 209 -11.30 -18.77 -13.14
N ALA A 210 -11.44 -19.22 -11.89
CA ALA A 210 -10.32 -19.80 -11.16
C ALA A 210 -9.78 -21.06 -11.83
N VAL A 211 -10.64 -21.87 -12.45
CA VAL A 211 -10.27 -23.08 -13.21
C VAL A 211 -9.64 -22.71 -14.54
N ASP A 212 -10.31 -21.85 -15.32
CA ASP A 212 -9.86 -21.44 -16.67
C ASP A 212 -8.49 -20.75 -16.63
N GLU A 213 -8.26 -19.94 -15.61
CA GLU A 213 -7.01 -19.19 -15.41
C GLU A 213 -5.99 -19.95 -14.54
N GLY A 214 -6.32 -21.13 -14.03
CA GLY A 214 -5.41 -21.93 -13.19
C GLY A 214 -5.05 -21.28 -11.84
N ILE A 215 -5.92 -20.43 -11.29
CA ILE A 215 -5.68 -19.71 -10.03
C ILE A 215 -6.01 -20.59 -8.83
N THR A 216 -5.07 -21.46 -8.45
CA THR A 216 -5.23 -22.50 -7.41
C THR A 216 -5.70 -21.96 -6.06
N VAL A 217 -5.23 -20.78 -5.65
CA VAL A 217 -5.63 -20.15 -4.38
C VAL A 217 -7.12 -19.76 -4.36
N LEU A 218 -7.65 -19.32 -5.51
CA LEU A 218 -9.05 -18.96 -5.66
C LEU A 218 -9.93 -20.21 -5.75
N GLN A 219 -9.48 -21.25 -6.46
CA GLN A 219 -10.14 -22.56 -6.49
C GLN A 219 -10.31 -23.11 -5.07
N LYS A 220 -9.24 -23.09 -4.26
CA LYS A 220 -9.29 -23.53 -2.87
C LYS A 220 -10.29 -22.70 -2.06
N GLN A 221 -10.28 -21.38 -2.20
CA GLN A 221 -11.21 -20.50 -1.49
C GLN A 221 -12.68 -20.78 -1.85
N CYS A 222 -12.97 -21.10 -3.11
CA CYS A 222 -14.30 -21.53 -3.55
C CYS A 222 -14.72 -22.86 -2.92
N VAL A 223 -13.80 -23.84 -2.83
CA VAL A 223 -14.06 -25.13 -2.16
C VAL A 223 -14.28 -24.94 -0.66
N ASP A 224 -13.48 -24.11 0.00
CA ASP A 224 -13.64 -23.78 1.41
C ASP A 224 -15.00 -23.08 1.68
N PHE A 225 -15.47 -22.27 0.73
CA PHE A 225 -16.80 -21.66 0.80
C PHE A 225 -17.92 -22.72 0.69
N LEU A 226 -17.81 -23.65 -0.25
CA LEU A 226 -18.77 -24.75 -0.40
C LEU A 226 -18.82 -25.62 0.85
N THR A 227 -17.67 -26.04 1.37
CA THR A 227 -17.62 -26.93 2.55
C THR A 227 -18.15 -26.25 3.81
N SER A 228 -17.90 -24.95 3.98
CA SER A 228 -18.39 -24.21 5.16
C SER A 228 -19.88 -23.81 5.10
N LYS A 229 -20.48 -23.72 3.90
CA LYS A 229 -21.88 -23.31 3.71
C LYS A 229 -22.83 -24.44 3.32
N CYS A 230 -22.30 -25.53 2.77
CA CYS A 230 -23.04 -26.74 2.45
C CYS A 230 -22.70 -27.82 3.47
N THR A 231 -23.11 -27.64 4.73
CA THR A 231 -23.32 -28.80 5.61
C THR A 231 -24.52 -29.56 5.06
N VAL A 232 -24.25 -30.70 4.41
CA VAL A 232 -25.28 -31.70 4.12
C VAL A 232 -25.81 -32.19 5.46
N SER A 233 -27.01 -31.76 5.86
CA SER A 233 -27.73 -32.45 6.93
C SER A 233 -28.14 -33.80 6.36
N LEU A 234 -27.40 -34.85 6.72
CA LEU A 234 -27.91 -36.21 6.59
C LEU A 234 -29.07 -36.33 7.60
N ALA A 235 -30.29 -36.20 7.09
CA ALA A 235 -31.51 -36.60 7.78
C ALA A 235 -31.78 -38.08 7.51
#